data_AF-A0A9N9K1B9-F1
#
_entry.id   AF-A0A9N9K1B9-F1
#
_cell.length_a   1.000
_cell.length_b   1.000
_cell.length_c   1.000
_cell.angle_alpha   90.00
_cell.angle_beta   90.00
_cell.angle_gamma   90.00
#
_symmetry.space_group_name_H-M   'P 1'
#
loop_
_entity.id
_entity.type
_entity.pdbx_description
1 polymer ?
#
loop_
_entity_poly.entity_id
_entity_poly.type
_entity_poly.pdbx_seq_one_letter_code
_entity_poly.pdbx_strand_id
1 'polypeptide(L)'
;DDMFIILGRGSVDILLNFDYFTMPNKNRTLTELFSNRISMAYYYFEVENLTKDSKLFFINDYNGMIEWTNSVKTIPIEKTIGVGHVYLEIDVRDLIAHLSITKSAISDNITDNKRRYAKKHGYSFVARSEEYTQQRFKKRKYVWGKIDVIEKVLPHYDWVFWMDMDAVIANHDIKIEQLFEKFEKMIGKEKFNEISFVIARPKYDSMVSAGVFLIKNSEWSRKFLREAQKQRKYYNYGLREQLAMAVLMRREEYKNGALYLNEDDSTFNTYPDRYIPGDFVVHWAPDYKCPAENVLDGIKKLKKYEVNKEYTFTLTYSPVPT
;
A
#
# COMPACT_ATOMS: atom_id res chain seq x y z
N ASP A 1 -22.99 15.42 -23.97
CA ASP A 1 -22.51 16.24 -22.86
C ASP A 1 -23.42 15.90 -21.68
N ASP A 2 -23.15 14.93 -20.81
CA ASP A 2 -21.90 14.34 -20.33
C ASP A 2 -22.19 12.88 -19.98
N MET A 3 -21.36 11.96 -20.46
CA MET A 3 -21.66 10.53 -20.35
C MET A 3 -20.66 9.83 -19.44
N PHE A 4 -21.20 9.30 -18.35
CA PHE A 4 -20.46 8.50 -17.39
C PHE A 4 -20.96 7.06 -17.45
N ILE A 5 -20.05 6.10 -17.59
CA ILE A 5 -20.36 4.67 -17.78
C ILE A 5 -19.50 3.88 -16.81
N ILE A 6 -20.06 2.80 -16.25
CA ILE A 6 -19.38 1.88 -15.34
C ILE A 6 -19.33 0.51 -16.02
N LEU A 7 -18.13 0.07 -16.37
CA LEU A 7 -17.92 -1.19 -17.09
C LEU A 7 -17.19 -2.20 -16.21
N GLY A 8 -17.87 -3.29 -15.84
CA GLY A 8 -17.34 -4.39 -15.02
C GLY A 8 -16.57 -5.44 -15.82
N ARG A 9 -16.14 -6.55 -15.18
CA ARG A 9 -15.24 -7.59 -15.74
C ARG A 9 -15.57 -8.07 -17.17
N GLY A 10 -16.85 -8.27 -17.50
CA GLY A 10 -17.27 -8.67 -18.86
C GLY A 10 -16.97 -7.62 -19.94
N SER A 11 -16.76 -6.37 -19.54
CA SER A 11 -16.42 -5.27 -20.43
C SER A 11 -14.92 -5.21 -20.74
N VAL A 12 -14.07 -5.67 -19.81
CA VAL A 12 -12.63 -5.77 -20.04
C VAL A 12 -12.36 -6.83 -21.11
N ASP A 13 -13.01 -7.99 -21.02
CA ASP A 13 -12.89 -9.02 -22.06
C ASP A 13 -13.40 -8.56 -23.44
N ILE A 14 -14.43 -7.72 -23.50
CA ILE A 14 -14.97 -7.15 -24.74
C ILE A 14 -14.06 -6.02 -25.30
N LEU A 15 -13.47 -5.21 -24.44
CA LEU A 15 -12.48 -4.20 -24.84
C LEU A 15 -11.18 -4.85 -25.35
N LEU A 16 -10.80 -6.00 -24.76
CA LEU A 16 -9.61 -6.76 -25.15
C LEU A 16 -9.85 -7.66 -26.38
N ASN A 17 -11.05 -8.22 -26.56
CA ASN A 17 -11.43 -9.08 -27.69
C ASN A 17 -12.36 -8.35 -28.65
N PHE A 18 -11.76 -7.78 -29.69
CA PHE A 18 -12.37 -6.82 -30.63
C PHE A 18 -13.50 -7.40 -31.51
N ASP A 19 -13.65 -8.72 -31.57
CA ASP A 19 -14.53 -9.41 -32.53
C ASP A 19 -16.02 -9.26 -32.22
N TYR A 20 -16.40 -8.90 -30.99
CA TYR A 20 -17.80 -8.75 -30.57
C TYR A 20 -18.54 -7.56 -31.21
N PHE A 21 -17.82 -6.52 -31.64
CA PHE A 21 -18.43 -5.30 -32.22
C PHE A 21 -18.77 -5.42 -33.71
N THR A 22 -18.56 -6.60 -34.30
CA THR A 22 -18.93 -6.90 -35.69
C THR A 22 -20.35 -7.45 -35.84
N MET A 23 -21.12 -7.56 -34.74
CA MET A 23 -22.53 -7.96 -34.78
C MET A 23 -23.35 -6.98 -35.66
N PRO A 24 -23.97 -7.45 -36.76
CA PRO A 24 -24.68 -6.60 -37.69
C PRO A 24 -26.05 -6.22 -37.10
N ASN A 25 -26.12 -5.11 -36.39
CA ASN A 25 -27.41 -4.50 -36.10
C ASN A 25 -27.78 -3.55 -37.23
N LYS A 26 -28.84 -3.93 -37.97
CA LYS A 26 -29.48 -3.26 -39.10
C LYS A 26 -28.75 -2.00 -39.61
N ASN A 27 -27.96 -2.22 -40.66
CA ASN A 27 -27.41 -1.27 -41.62
C ASN A 27 -26.11 -0.51 -41.31
N ARG A 28 -25.46 -0.65 -40.15
CA ARG A 28 -24.06 -0.17 -39.94
C ARG A 28 -23.30 -1.00 -38.90
N THR A 29 -21.99 -1.20 -39.07
CA THR A 29 -21.15 -1.78 -38.00
C THR A 29 -20.84 -0.71 -36.95
N LEU A 30 -20.71 -1.07 -35.67
CA LEU A 30 -20.43 -0.08 -34.60
C LEU A 30 -19.13 0.72 -34.84
N THR A 31 -18.20 0.14 -35.60
CA THR A 31 -16.98 0.78 -36.10
C THR A 31 -17.22 1.93 -37.09
N GLU A 32 -18.37 1.98 -37.76
CA GLU A 32 -18.75 3.04 -38.69
C GLU A 32 -19.46 4.21 -37.97
N LEU A 33 -20.00 3.96 -36.78
CA LEU A 33 -20.77 4.93 -35.99
C LEU A 33 -19.91 5.64 -34.94
N PHE A 34 -18.88 4.98 -34.40
CA PHE A 34 -18.05 5.51 -33.33
C PHE A 34 -16.57 5.27 -33.62
N SER A 35 -15.76 6.34 -33.51
CA SER A 35 -14.32 6.30 -33.80
C SER A 35 -13.46 5.83 -32.61
N ASN A 36 -14.02 5.85 -31.39
CA ASN A 36 -13.31 5.41 -30.19
C ASN A 36 -13.94 4.13 -29.62
N ARG A 37 -13.07 3.21 -29.16
CA ARG A 37 -13.45 1.87 -28.69
C ARG A 37 -14.33 1.89 -27.44
N ILE A 38 -14.24 2.97 -26.66
CA ILE A 38 -14.96 3.12 -25.39
C ILE A 38 -16.43 3.46 -25.64
N SER A 39 -16.72 4.33 -26.61
CA SER A 39 -18.07 4.64 -27.09
C SER A 39 -18.74 3.44 -27.77
N MET A 40 -17.97 2.57 -28.43
CA MET A 40 -18.51 1.31 -28.95
C MET A 40 -18.95 0.37 -27.82
N ALA A 41 -18.13 0.21 -26.78
CA ALA A 41 -18.45 -0.60 -25.60
C ALA A 41 -19.70 -0.08 -24.87
N TYR A 42 -19.82 1.25 -24.71
CA TYR A 42 -21.03 1.88 -24.16
C TYR A 42 -22.32 1.40 -24.84
N TYR A 43 -22.38 1.55 -26.16
CA TYR A 43 -23.58 1.24 -26.94
C TYR A 43 -23.94 -0.24 -26.86
N TYR A 44 -22.94 -1.12 -26.87
CA TYR A 44 -23.15 -2.56 -26.67
C TYR A 44 -23.79 -2.87 -25.31
N PHE A 45 -23.28 -2.29 -24.22
CA PHE A 45 -23.80 -2.55 -22.88
C PHE A 45 -25.16 -1.89 -22.61
N GLU A 46 -25.44 -0.74 -23.20
CA GLU A 46 -26.76 -0.09 -23.15
C GLU A 46 -27.83 -0.95 -23.83
N VAL A 47 -27.49 -1.56 -24.98
CA VAL A 47 -28.38 -2.48 -25.70
C VAL A 47 -28.61 -3.79 -24.92
N GLU A 48 -27.58 -4.31 -24.23
CA GLU A 48 -27.63 -5.61 -23.55
C GLU A 48 -28.07 -5.54 -22.06
N ASN A 49 -28.21 -4.34 -21.47
CA ASN A 49 -28.80 -4.10 -20.15
C ASN A 49 -28.13 -4.81 -18.94
N LEU A 50 -26.79 -4.78 -18.86
CA LEU A 50 -25.99 -5.62 -17.92
C LEU A 50 -25.45 -4.93 -16.65
N THR A 51 -25.91 -3.74 -16.26
CA THR A 51 -25.24 -2.94 -15.20
C THR A 51 -25.90 -3.03 -13.82
N LYS A 52 -25.50 -4.00 -12.97
CA LYS A 52 -25.77 -3.93 -11.52
C LYS A 52 -24.53 -4.34 -10.70
N ASP A 53 -24.17 -3.44 -9.78
CA ASP A 53 -23.08 -3.44 -8.78
C ASP A 53 -21.66 -3.17 -9.31
N SER A 54 -20.96 -2.11 -8.82
CA SER A 54 -19.48 -1.90 -8.90
C SER A 54 -18.90 -0.70 -8.11
N LYS A 55 -17.61 -0.81 -7.69
CA LYS A 55 -16.70 0.32 -7.35
C LYS A 55 -16.01 0.87 -8.63
N LEU A 56 -15.55 2.13 -8.65
CA LEU A 56 -15.19 2.89 -9.85
C LEU A 56 -13.72 3.37 -9.95
N PHE A 57 -13.14 3.30 -11.15
CA PHE A 57 -11.90 3.93 -11.64
C PHE A 57 -12.26 4.94 -12.72
N PHE A 58 -11.57 6.08 -12.84
CA PHE A 58 -11.92 7.09 -13.84
C PHE A 58 -10.79 7.29 -14.87
N ILE A 59 -11.11 7.23 -16.17
CA ILE A 59 -10.22 7.47 -17.31
C ILE A 59 -10.62 8.81 -17.94
N ASN A 60 -9.69 9.77 -17.98
CA ASN A 60 -9.87 11.03 -18.66
C ASN A 60 -9.25 10.96 -20.06
N ASP A 61 -10.00 11.39 -21.07
CA ASP A 61 -9.67 11.38 -22.52
C ASP A 61 -8.39 12.18 -22.88
N TYR A 62 -7.77 12.89 -21.93
CA TYR A 62 -6.55 13.70 -22.18
C TYR A 62 -5.34 13.34 -21.29
N ASN A 63 -4.92 12.08 -21.27
CA ASN A 63 -3.59 11.59 -20.80
C ASN A 63 -3.46 11.01 -19.38
N GLY A 64 -4.49 10.39 -18.78
CA GLY A 64 -4.19 9.54 -17.63
C GLY A 64 -5.34 8.81 -16.92
N MET A 65 -4.95 7.81 -16.12
CA MET A 65 -5.81 7.08 -15.18
C MET A 65 -5.70 7.71 -13.79
N ILE A 66 -6.84 8.05 -13.19
CA ILE A 66 -6.91 8.57 -11.81
C ILE A 66 -7.61 7.53 -10.94
N GLU A 67 -6.87 6.96 -9.98
CA GLU A 67 -7.38 5.98 -9.03
C GLU A 67 -8.05 6.68 -7.85
N TRP A 68 -9.36 6.48 -7.65
CA TRP A 68 -10.13 7.10 -6.57
C TRP A 68 -10.63 6.08 -5.55
N THR A 69 -10.49 6.43 -4.27
CA THR A 69 -11.00 5.64 -3.16
C THR A 69 -12.38 6.14 -2.71
N ASN A 70 -13.45 5.69 -3.39
CA ASN A 70 -14.86 5.64 -2.93
C ASN A 70 -15.44 6.83 -2.10
N SER A 71 -15.04 8.07 -2.38
CA SER A 71 -15.81 9.26 -1.99
C SER A 71 -15.83 10.27 -3.12
N VAL A 72 -16.90 10.23 -3.91
CA VAL A 72 -17.12 11.17 -5.01
C VAL A 72 -17.89 12.37 -4.44
N LYS A 73 -17.25 13.54 -4.35
CA LYS A 73 -17.97 14.81 -4.12
C LYS A 73 -17.95 15.75 -5.32
N THR A 74 -16.97 15.63 -6.22
CA THR A 74 -16.86 16.46 -7.43
C THR A 74 -16.03 15.73 -8.48
N ILE A 75 -16.60 15.36 -9.63
CA ILE A 75 -15.88 14.79 -10.80
C ILE A 75 -15.74 15.92 -11.84
N PRO A 76 -14.57 16.12 -12.48
CA PRO A 76 -14.46 16.98 -13.65
C PRO A 76 -15.39 16.46 -14.76
N ILE A 77 -16.38 17.27 -15.13
CA ILE A 77 -17.49 16.86 -15.99
C ILE A 77 -17.06 16.76 -17.46
N GLU A 78 -15.90 17.30 -17.80
CA GLU A 78 -15.35 17.24 -19.14
C GLU A 78 -14.69 15.87 -19.39
N LYS A 79 -15.43 14.97 -20.07
CA LYS A 79 -14.98 13.70 -20.68
C LYS A 79 -14.24 12.71 -19.75
N THR A 80 -14.93 12.26 -18.71
CA THR A 80 -14.40 11.26 -17.77
C THR A 80 -15.20 9.94 -17.82
N ILE A 81 -14.53 8.79 -17.96
CA ILE A 81 -15.15 7.44 -18.08
C ILE A 81 -14.87 6.57 -16.85
N GLY A 82 -15.85 5.78 -16.38
CA GLY A 82 -15.72 4.87 -15.24
C GLY A 82 -15.39 3.41 -15.63
N VAL A 83 -14.34 2.80 -15.09
CA VAL A 83 -14.12 1.34 -15.16
C VAL A 83 -14.33 0.75 -13.77
N GLY A 84 -15.10 -0.32 -13.64
CA GLY A 84 -15.31 -1.00 -12.36
C GLY A 84 -14.69 -2.38 -12.31
N HIS A 85 -14.58 -2.96 -11.10
CA HIS A 85 -14.24 -4.38 -10.90
C HIS A 85 -12.91 -4.88 -11.47
N VAL A 86 -11.86 -4.05 -11.43
CA VAL A 86 -10.50 -4.54 -11.70
C VAL A 86 -9.92 -5.10 -10.39
N TYR A 87 -9.95 -6.41 -10.24
CA TYR A 87 -9.59 -7.10 -9.00
C TYR A 87 -8.12 -7.53 -8.93
N LEU A 88 -7.46 -7.65 -10.09
CA LEU A 88 -6.09 -8.11 -10.20
C LEU A 88 -5.23 -7.04 -10.88
N GLU A 89 -4.02 -6.85 -10.36
CA GLU A 89 -3.06 -5.88 -10.90
C GLU A 89 -2.66 -6.19 -12.35
N ILE A 90 -2.73 -7.46 -12.76
CA ILE A 90 -2.50 -7.91 -14.13
C ILE A 90 -3.52 -7.31 -15.10
N ASP A 91 -4.80 -7.28 -14.71
CA ASP A 91 -5.89 -6.74 -15.52
C ASP A 91 -5.74 -5.22 -15.68
N VAL A 92 -5.32 -4.51 -14.61
CA VAL A 92 -5.02 -3.07 -14.66
C VAL A 92 -3.84 -2.81 -15.61
N ARG A 93 -2.79 -3.63 -15.54
CA ARG A 93 -1.58 -3.47 -16.35
C ARG A 93 -1.87 -3.71 -17.84
N ASP A 94 -2.60 -4.77 -18.15
CA ASP A 94 -2.93 -5.13 -19.53
C ASP A 94 -3.90 -4.09 -20.13
N LEU A 95 -4.84 -3.55 -19.33
CA LEU A 95 -5.69 -2.43 -19.72
C LEU A 95 -4.89 -1.15 -20.00
N ILE A 96 -3.95 -0.78 -19.12
CA ILE A 96 -3.07 0.39 -19.29
C ILE A 96 -2.22 0.26 -20.56
N ALA A 97 -1.65 -0.93 -20.79
CA ALA A 97 -0.83 -1.20 -21.97
C ALA A 97 -1.67 -1.18 -23.26
N HIS A 98 -2.85 -1.82 -23.24
CA HIS A 98 -3.74 -1.90 -24.40
C HIS A 98 -4.35 -0.53 -24.77
N LEU A 99 -4.66 0.30 -23.77
CA LEU A 99 -5.25 1.62 -23.97
C LEU A 99 -4.22 2.77 -24.06
N SER A 100 -2.93 2.47 -23.96
CA SER A 100 -1.84 3.47 -24.05
C SER A 100 -1.98 4.65 -23.07
N ILE A 101 -2.44 4.38 -21.84
CA ILE A 101 -2.72 5.41 -20.82
C ILE A 101 -1.46 5.72 -19.99
N THR A 102 -1.10 6.99 -19.81
CA THR A 102 -0.04 7.43 -18.89
C THR A 102 -0.49 7.41 -17.43
N LYS A 103 0.22 6.69 -16.55
CA LYS A 103 -0.11 6.58 -15.11
C LYS A 103 0.47 7.76 -14.32
N SER A 104 -0.25 8.26 -13.31
CA SER A 104 0.27 9.31 -12.42
C SER A 104 1.39 8.74 -11.51
N ALA A 105 2.59 9.31 -11.63
CA ALA A 105 3.87 8.71 -11.22
C ALA A 105 4.16 8.65 -9.70
N ILE A 106 3.25 9.10 -8.83
CA ILE A 106 3.53 9.32 -7.40
C ILE A 106 3.38 8.03 -6.58
N SER A 107 2.28 7.28 -6.74
CA SER A 107 2.05 6.00 -6.05
C SER A 107 2.96 4.89 -6.57
N ASP A 108 3.30 4.95 -7.87
CA ASP A 108 4.14 3.95 -8.53
C ASP A 108 5.53 3.89 -7.94
N ASN A 109 6.18 5.01 -7.60
CA ASN A 109 7.58 4.98 -7.16
C ASN A 109 7.78 4.30 -5.80
N ILE A 110 6.86 4.49 -4.84
CA ILE A 110 6.98 3.89 -3.51
C ILE A 110 6.55 2.43 -3.51
N THR A 111 5.43 2.12 -4.17
CA THR A 111 4.97 0.74 -4.35
C THR A 111 6.01 -0.06 -5.16
N ASP A 112 6.59 0.52 -6.21
CA ASP A 112 7.66 -0.11 -7.00
C ASP A 112 8.93 -0.35 -6.16
N ASN A 113 9.31 0.58 -5.28
CA ASN A 113 10.44 0.38 -4.36
C ASN A 113 10.27 -0.91 -3.52
N LYS A 114 9.12 -1.10 -2.89
CA LYS A 114 8.86 -2.31 -2.08
C LYS A 114 8.67 -3.56 -2.93
N ARG A 115 8.00 -3.44 -4.07
CA ARG A 115 7.77 -4.55 -5.01
C ARG A 115 9.07 -5.07 -5.60
N ARG A 116 9.98 -4.19 -6.00
CA ARG A 116 11.31 -4.58 -6.51
C ARG A 116 12.11 -5.34 -5.48
N TYR A 117 12.10 -4.88 -4.23
CA TYR A 117 12.75 -5.59 -3.13
C TYR A 117 12.18 -6.99 -2.94
N ALA A 118 10.86 -7.10 -2.85
CA ALA A 118 10.18 -8.39 -2.70
C ALA A 118 10.52 -9.33 -3.87
N LYS A 119 10.45 -8.83 -5.11
CA LYS A 119 10.84 -9.58 -6.30
C LYS A 119 12.30 -10.04 -6.27
N LYS A 120 13.22 -9.17 -5.85
CA LYS A 120 14.66 -9.46 -5.79
C LYS A 120 14.98 -10.63 -4.87
N HIS A 121 14.27 -10.74 -3.74
CA HIS A 121 14.54 -11.75 -2.71
C HIS A 121 13.54 -12.90 -2.69
N GLY A 122 12.60 -12.95 -3.64
CA GLY A 122 11.60 -14.02 -3.73
C GLY A 122 10.46 -13.91 -2.70
N TYR A 123 10.24 -12.74 -2.11
CA TYR A 123 9.14 -12.50 -1.17
C TYR A 123 7.85 -12.14 -1.91
N SER A 124 6.71 -12.40 -1.26
CA SER A 124 5.41 -11.89 -1.72
C SER A 124 5.27 -10.40 -1.37
N PHE A 125 4.77 -9.62 -2.32
CA PHE A 125 4.39 -8.22 -2.10
C PHE A 125 2.86 -8.10 -2.08
N VAL A 126 2.30 -7.57 -0.98
CA VAL A 126 0.86 -7.45 -0.79
C VAL A 126 0.49 -5.99 -0.52
N ALA A 127 0.03 -5.28 -1.55
CA ALA A 127 -0.50 -3.93 -1.41
C ALA A 127 -1.99 -3.96 -1.03
N ARG A 128 -2.39 -3.23 0.01
CA ARG A 128 -3.77 -3.21 0.52
C ARG A 128 -4.17 -1.81 0.98
N SER A 129 -5.35 -1.36 0.55
CA SER A 129 -5.90 -0.04 0.89
C SER A 129 -7.37 -0.10 1.33
N GLU A 130 -8.12 -1.15 0.93
CA GLU A 130 -9.56 -1.24 1.20
C GLU A 130 -9.90 -1.25 2.69
N GLU A 131 -9.06 -1.92 3.48
CA GLU A 131 -9.20 -2.00 4.93
C GLU A 131 -9.18 -0.61 5.56
N TYR A 132 -8.38 0.33 5.05
CA TYR A 132 -8.34 1.69 5.57
C TYR A 132 -9.69 2.38 5.36
N THR A 133 -10.26 2.33 4.16
CA THR A 133 -11.55 2.99 3.88
C THR A 133 -12.68 2.47 4.77
N GLN A 134 -12.65 1.19 5.14
CA GLN A 134 -13.69 0.57 5.98
C GLN A 134 -13.69 1.09 7.43
N GLN A 135 -12.61 1.71 7.89
CA GLN A 135 -12.51 2.21 9.28
C GLN A 135 -13.54 3.28 9.61
N ARG A 136 -14.03 4.03 8.62
CA ARG A 136 -15.11 5.01 8.79
C ARG A 136 -16.37 4.37 9.37
N PHE A 137 -16.68 3.14 8.97
CA PHE A 137 -17.85 2.39 9.47
C PHE A 137 -17.62 1.81 10.87
N LYS A 138 -16.35 1.62 11.27
CA LYS A 138 -15.94 1.17 12.61
C LYS A 138 -15.76 2.31 13.62
N LYS A 139 -16.05 3.57 13.23
CA LYS A 139 -15.92 4.79 14.05
C LYS A 139 -14.51 5.00 14.63
N ARG A 140 -13.47 4.63 13.90
CA ARG A 140 -12.05 4.81 14.28
C ARG A 140 -11.22 5.37 13.13
N LYS A 141 -10.03 5.91 13.43
CA LYS A 141 -9.14 6.54 12.43
C LYS A 141 -8.67 5.53 11.38
N TYR A 142 -8.35 6.03 10.17
CA TYR A 142 -7.95 5.21 9.02
C TYR A 142 -6.75 4.31 9.30
N VAL A 143 -5.79 4.80 10.09
CA VAL A 143 -4.57 4.07 10.49
C VAL A 143 -4.83 2.69 11.10
N TRP A 144 -6.00 2.47 11.71
CA TRP A 144 -6.42 1.14 12.22
C TRP A 144 -6.62 0.09 11.12
N GLY A 145 -6.73 0.52 9.85
CA GLY A 145 -6.81 -0.36 8.69
C GLY A 145 -5.63 -1.33 8.60
N LYS A 146 -4.43 -0.95 9.09
CA LYS A 146 -3.25 -1.83 9.08
C LYS A 146 -3.48 -3.15 9.82
N ILE A 147 -4.17 -3.10 10.96
CA ILE A 147 -4.45 -4.31 11.75
C ILE A 147 -5.40 -5.24 10.98
N ASP A 148 -6.42 -4.68 10.33
CA ASP A 148 -7.35 -5.46 9.49
C ASP A 148 -6.63 -6.07 8.27
N VAL A 149 -5.65 -5.36 7.69
CA VAL A 149 -4.82 -5.91 6.60
C VAL A 149 -4.03 -7.10 7.11
N ILE A 150 -3.29 -6.91 8.21
CA ILE A 150 -2.42 -7.94 8.78
C ILE A 150 -3.23 -9.17 9.15
N GLU A 151 -4.37 -9.03 9.82
CA GLU A 151 -5.23 -10.18 10.17
C GLU A 151 -5.67 -11.01 8.96
N LYS A 152 -5.88 -10.37 7.81
CA LYS A 152 -6.27 -11.07 6.57
C LYS A 152 -5.08 -11.75 5.89
N VAL A 153 -3.91 -11.14 5.89
CA VAL A 153 -2.74 -11.68 5.14
C VAL A 153 -1.93 -12.67 5.97
N LEU A 154 -1.85 -12.47 7.29
CA LEU A 154 -0.99 -13.23 8.19
C LEU A 154 -1.18 -14.75 8.11
N PRO A 155 -2.40 -15.31 7.97
CA PRO A 155 -2.59 -16.76 7.85
C PRO A 155 -1.91 -17.42 6.64
N HIS A 156 -1.53 -16.64 5.62
CA HIS A 156 -0.95 -17.13 4.37
C HIS A 156 0.59 -17.11 4.33
N TYR A 157 1.25 -16.60 5.37
CA TYR A 157 2.69 -16.41 5.41
C TYR A 157 3.25 -16.82 6.77
N ASP A 158 4.53 -17.17 6.86
CA ASP A 158 5.17 -17.44 8.16
C ASP A 158 5.45 -16.15 8.92
N TRP A 159 5.87 -15.12 8.19
CA TRP A 159 6.14 -13.78 8.69
C TRP A 159 5.59 -12.74 7.73
N VAL A 160 5.11 -11.64 8.29
CA VAL A 160 4.74 -10.44 7.55
C VAL A 160 5.68 -9.32 7.98
N PHE A 161 6.39 -8.74 7.03
CA PHE A 161 7.12 -7.49 7.21
C PHE A 161 6.21 -6.33 6.84
N TRP A 162 5.64 -5.67 7.84
CA TRP A 162 4.76 -4.52 7.65
C TRP A 162 5.57 -3.27 7.39
N MET A 163 5.13 -2.47 6.40
CA MET A 163 5.71 -1.15 6.10
C MET A 163 4.58 -0.17 5.72
N ASP A 164 4.50 0.96 6.41
CA ASP A 164 3.60 2.06 6.05
C ASP A 164 3.98 2.65 4.67
N MET A 165 3.06 3.41 4.08
CA MET A 165 3.24 3.96 2.73
C MET A 165 4.42 4.93 2.63
N ASP A 166 4.75 5.59 3.73
CA ASP A 166 5.85 6.55 3.91
C ASP A 166 7.16 5.90 4.39
N ALA A 167 7.22 4.57 4.50
CA ALA A 167 8.46 3.82 4.66
C ALA A 167 9.03 3.36 3.30
N VAL A 168 10.34 3.46 3.12
CA VAL A 168 11.05 3.15 1.88
C VAL A 168 12.22 2.23 2.18
N ILE A 169 12.41 1.22 1.34
CA ILE A 169 13.58 0.35 1.39
C ILE A 169 14.75 1.12 0.77
N ALA A 170 15.72 1.48 1.60
CA ALA A 170 16.90 2.25 1.22
C ALA A 170 18.08 1.35 0.81
N ASN A 171 18.17 0.16 1.41
CA ASN A 171 19.17 -0.84 1.05
C ASN A 171 18.50 -2.13 0.58
N HIS A 172 18.49 -2.36 -0.73
CA HIS A 172 17.89 -3.54 -1.34
C HIS A 172 18.74 -4.80 -1.21
N ASP A 173 19.95 -4.75 -0.65
CA ASP A 173 20.81 -5.93 -0.48
C ASP A 173 20.57 -6.66 0.84
N ILE A 174 19.97 -5.99 1.83
CA ILE A 174 19.65 -6.59 3.13
C ILE A 174 18.43 -7.52 3.00
N LYS A 175 18.60 -8.79 3.33
CA LYS A 175 17.53 -9.79 3.37
C LYS A 175 16.83 -9.81 4.73
N ILE A 176 15.57 -10.20 4.76
CA ILE A 176 14.83 -10.40 6.02
C ILE A 176 15.48 -11.50 6.86
N GLU A 177 16.02 -12.55 6.24
CA GLU A 177 16.73 -13.63 6.93
C GLU A 177 17.99 -13.12 7.66
N GLN A 178 18.68 -12.11 7.10
CA GLN A 178 19.82 -11.49 7.79
C GLN A 178 19.39 -10.72 9.04
N LEU A 179 18.17 -10.17 9.07
CA LEU A 179 17.60 -9.58 10.28
C LEU A 179 17.32 -10.68 11.32
N PHE A 180 16.78 -11.83 10.90
CA PHE A 180 16.57 -12.96 11.80
C PHE A 180 17.88 -13.45 12.39
N GLU A 181 18.93 -13.63 11.59
CA GLU A 181 20.28 -13.96 12.09
C GLU A 181 20.79 -12.93 13.10
N LYS A 182 20.55 -11.63 12.85
CA LYS A 182 20.90 -10.56 13.80
C LYS A 182 20.13 -10.72 15.12
N PHE A 183 18.83 -10.99 15.08
CA PHE A 183 18.01 -11.18 16.28
C PHE A 183 18.40 -12.45 17.05
N GLU A 184 18.65 -13.56 16.35
CA GLU A 184 19.17 -14.79 16.96
C GLU A 184 20.50 -14.56 17.68
N LYS A 185 21.41 -13.76 17.10
CA LYS A 185 22.67 -13.35 17.76
C LYS A 185 22.42 -12.46 18.99
N MET A 186 21.40 -11.61 18.96
CA MET A 186 21.08 -10.69 20.06
C MET A 186 20.49 -11.38 21.29
N ILE A 187 19.58 -12.34 21.08
CA ILE A 187 18.78 -12.92 22.18
C ILE A 187 18.90 -14.44 22.31
N GLY A 188 19.63 -15.09 21.41
CA GLY A 188 19.72 -16.55 21.30
C GLY A 188 18.62 -17.12 20.40
N LYS A 189 18.98 -18.14 19.60
CA LYS A 189 18.07 -18.79 18.64
C LYS A 189 16.81 -19.36 19.27
N GLU A 190 16.95 -20.10 20.37
CA GLU A 190 15.80 -20.69 21.08
C GLU A 190 14.82 -19.63 21.56
N LYS A 191 15.34 -18.53 22.11
CA LYS A 191 14.50 -17.41 22.55
C LYS A 191 13.85 -16.70 21.36
N PHE A 192 14.55 -16.56 20.24
CA PHE A 192 13.98 -15.97 19.02
C PHE A 192 12.86 -16.83 18.41
N ASN A 193 12.92 -18.15 18.53
CA ASN A 193 11.85 -19.06 18.07
C ASN A 193 10.49 -18.78 18.75
N GLU A 194 10.53 -18.30 20.00
CA GLU A 194 9.35 -17.92 20.80
C GLU A 194 8.82 -16.52 20.44
N ILE A 195 9.63 -15.67 19.79
CA ILE A 195 9.23 -14.33 19.39
C ILE A 195 8.23 -14.41 18.23
N SER A 196 7.15 -13.66 18.39
CA SER A 196 6.08 -13.52 17.40
C SER A 196 5.97 -12.10 16.84
N PHE A 197 6.61 -11.12 17.45
CA PHE A 197 6.55 -9.72 17.04
C PHE A 197 7.88 -9.01 17.26
N VAL A 198 8.40 -8.32 16.25
CA VAL A 198 9.63 -7.52 16.35
C VAL A 198 9.33 -6.10 15.94
N ILE A 199 9.60 -5.16 16.83
CA ILE A 199 9.29 -3.74 16.62
C ILE A 199 10.36 -2.86 17.26
N ALA A 200 10.67 -1.74 16.60
CA ALA A 200 11.65 -0.78 17.07
C ALA A 200 11.00 0.39 17.80
N ARG A 201 11.67 0.87 18.85
CA ARG A 201 11.58 2.27 19.29
C ARG A 201 12.82 2.99 18.79
N PRO A 202 12.67 3.89 17.81
CA PRO A 202 13.73 4.80 17.41
C PRO A 202 14.33 5.57 18.59
N LYS A 203 15.58 6.01 18.49
CA LYS A 203 16.23 6.84 19.53
C LYS A 203 15.41 8.11 19.76
N TYR A 204 15.44 8.61 20.99
CA TYR A 204 14.72 9.82 21.42
C TYR A 204 13.18 9.78 21.30
N ASP A 205 12.60 8.76 20.66
CA ASP A 205 11.16 8.57 20.66
C ASP A 205 10.70 8.07 22.03
N SER A 206 9.51 8.48 22.45
CA SER A 206 8.91 8.05 23.71
C SER A 206 8.28 6.64 23.63
N MET A 207 8.13 6.08 22.43
CA MET A 207 7.37 4.85 22.18
C MET A 207 7.83 4.12 20.91
N VAL A 208 7.46 2.83 20.78
CA VAL A 208 7.58 2.06 19.52
C VAL A 208 6.95 2.80 18.34
N SER A 209 7.51 2.59 17.15
CA SER A 209 6.93 3.05 15.87
C SER A 209 6.21 1.89 15.18
N ALA A 210 4.92 2.07 14.92
CA ALA A 210 4.05 1.05 14.30
C ALA A 210 3.98 1.18 12.77
N GLY A 211 4.93 1.90 12.16
CA GLY A 211 5.02 2.01 10.71
C GLY A 211 5.90 0.96 10.07
N VAL A 212 6.84 0.36 10.80
CA VAL A 212 7.65 -0.76 10.30
C VAL A 212 7.88 -1.79 11.40
N PHE A 213 7.52 -3.05 11.15
CA PHE A 213 7.69 -4.15 12.09
C PHE A 213 7.58 -5.52 11.41
N LEU A 214 8.02 -6.58 12.11
CA LEU A 214 7.83 -7.98 11.71
C LEU A 214 6.81 -8.65 12.63
N ILE A 215 5.90 -9.44 12.05
CA ILE A 215 4.94 -10.22 12.82
C ILE A 215 4.83 -11.65 12.26
N LYS A 216 5.00 -12.63 13.14
CA LYS A 216 4.93 -14.07 12.84
C LYS A 216 3.49 -14.53 12.79
N ASN A 217 3.17 -15.48 11.92
CA ASN A 217 1.88 -16.16 11.93
C ASN A 217 1.83 -17.16 13.09
N SER A 218 1.44 -16.67 14.25
CA SER A 218 1.30 -17.46 15.47
C SER A 218 -0.04 -17.19 16.15
N GLU A 219 -0.44 -18.08 17.06
CA GLU A 219 -1.60 -17.85 17.90
C GLU A 219 -1.44 -16.58 18.75
N TRP A 220 -0.23 -16.34 19.25
CA TRP A 220 0.12 -15.12 19.96
C TRP A 220 -0.19 -13.88 19.12
N SER A 221 0.26 -13.83 17.87
CA SER A 221 0.04 -12.67 16.99
C SER A 221 -1.42 -12.44 16.70
N ARG A 222 -2.17 -13.51 16.40
CA ARG A 222 -3.62 -13.42 16.14
C ARG A 222 -4.37 -12.91 17.38
N LYS A 223 -4.01 -13.36 18.58
CA LYS A 223 -4.60 -12.89 19.84
C LYS A 223 -4.23 -11.43 20.11
N PHE A 224 -2.95 -11.07 19.93
CA PHE A 224 -2.45 -9.72 20.12
C PHE A 224 -3.17 -8.70 19.21
N LEU A 225 -3.30 -9.00 17.90
CA LEU A 225 -4.01 -8.14 16.94
C LEU A 225 -5.48 -7.95 17.34
N ARG A 226 -6.18 -9.03 17.70
CA ARG A 226 -7.57 -8.97 18.18
C ARG A 226 -7.72 -8.12 19.44
N GLU A 227 -6.81 -8.25 20.40
CA GLU A 227 -6.84 -7.43 21.62
C GLU A 227 -6.49 -5.97 21.36
N ALA A 228 -5.59 -5.69 20.40
CA ALA A 228 -5.29 -4.32 19.95
C ALA A 228 -6.54 -3.65 19.40
N GLN A 229 -7.29 -4.36 18.54
CA GLN A 229 -8.56 -3.87 18.02
C GLN A 229 -9.62 -3.62 19.10
N LYS A 230 -9.58 -4.31 20.24
CA LYS A 230 -10.53 -4.08 21.33
C LYS A 230 -10.23 -2.82 22.15
N GLN A 231 -9.08 -2.17 21.96
CA GLN A 231 -8.70 -0.95 22.69
C GLN A 231 -9.45 0.30 22.20
N ARG A 232 -10.77 0.33 22.35
CA ARG A 232 -11.67 1.40 21.87
C ARG A 232 -11.27 2.80 22.34
N LYS A 233 -10.66 2.94 23.51
CA LYS A 233 -10.15 4.22 24.04
C LYS A 233 -9.13 4.89 23.11
N TYR A 234 -8.44 4.13 22.27
CA TYR A 234 -7.43 4.65 21.34
C TYR A 234 -7.94 4.82 19.91
N TYR A 235 -9.22 4.58 19.63
CA TYR A 235 -9.76 4.68 18.28
C TYR A 235 -9.58 6.06 17.64
N ASN A 236 -9.70 7.12 18.45
CA ASN A 236 -9.66 8.50 18.01
C ASN A 236 -8.73 9.39 18.84
N TYR A 237 -7.93 8.82 19.74
CA TYR A 237 -7.09 9.54 20.69
C TYR A 237 -5.63 9.06 20.67
N GLY A 238 -4.72 9.95 21.06
CA GLY A 238 -3.27 9.67 21.14
C GLY A 238 -2.68 9.21 19.82
N LEU A 239 -1.63 8.40 19.90
CA LEU A 239 -0.99 7.72 18.77
C LEU A 239 -1.76 6.47 18.31
N ARG A 240 -3.07 6.44 18.56
CA ARG A 240 -4.05 5.49 18.02
C ARG A 240 -3.63 4.01 18.16
N GLU A 241 -3.56 3.28 17.06
CA GLU A 241 -3.20 1.86 17.01
C GLU A 241 -1.76 1.61 17.48
N GLN A 242 -0.82 2.54 17.25
CA GLN A 242 0.54 2.44 17.77
C GLN A 242 0.53 2.43 19.30
N LEU A 243 -0.23 3.34 19.93
CA LEU A 243 -0.37 3.37 21.39
C LEU A 243 -1.10 2.13 21.91
N ALA A 244 -2.12 1.66 21.19
CA ALA A 244 -2.85 0.45 21.55
C ALA A 244 -1.91 -0.78 21.60
N MET A 245 -1.08 -0.95 20.57
CA MET A 245 -0.09 -2.02 20.51
C MET A 245 0.99 -1.84 21.58
N ALA A 246 1.54 -0.64 21.74
CA ALA A 246 2.58 -0.35 22.72
C ALA A 246 2.15 -0.67 24.17
N VAL A 247 0.90 -0.32 24.53
CA VAL A 247 0.36 -0.61 25.87
C VAL A 247 0.12 -2.10 26.05
N LEU A 248 -0.37 -2.79 25.02
CA LEU A 248 -0.59 -4.24 25.09
C LEU A 248 0.70 -5.03 25.24
N MET A 249 1.74 -4.65 24.50
CA MET A 249 3.06 -5.30 24.59
C MET A 249 3.66 -5.25 25.99
N ARG A 250 3.28 -4.28 26.83
CA ARG A 250 3.78 -4.16 28.21
C ARG A 250 3.05 -5.07 29.20
N ARG A 251 1.96 -5.74 28.78
CA ARG A 251 1.22 -6.65 29.67
C ARG A 251 1.93 -7.99 29.78
N GLU A 252 1.79 -8.63 30.93
CA GLU A 252 2.43 -9.92 31.22
C GLU A 252 2.11 -10.98 30.16
N GLU A 253 0.88 -10.97 29.62
CA GLU A 253 0.46 -11.96 28.62
C GLU A 253 1.14 -11.79 27.26
N TYR A 254 1.71 -10.60 26.97
CA TYR A 254 2.26 -10.27 25.65
C TYR A 254 3.76 -9.94 25.68
N LYS A 255 4.31 -9.51 26.81
CA LYS A 255 5.69 -9.00 26.89
C LYS A 255 6.76 -9.99 26.41
N ASN A 256 6.55 -11.29 26.59
CA ASN A 256 7.53 -12.31 26.22
C ASN A 256 7.46 -12.72 24.74
N GLY A 257 6.33 -12.45 24.06
CA GLY A 257 6.17 -12.78 22.63
C GLY A 257 6.68 -11.69 21.69
N ALA A 258 7.18 -10.58 22.23
CA ALA A 258 7.66 -9.44 21.47
C ALA A 258 9.14 -9.16 21.72
N LEU A 259 9.92 -9.07 20.66
CA LEU A 259 11.27 -8.52 20.70
C LEU A 259 11.20 -7.01 20.47
N TYR A 260 11.66 -6.29 21.47
CA TYR A 260 11.69 -4.84 21.46
C TYR A 260 13.09 -4.32 21.15
N LEU A 261 13.26 -3.74 19.96
CA LEU A 261 14.51 -3.08 19.58
C LEU A 261 14.50 -1.65 20.14
N ASN A 262 15.02 -1.51 21.36
CA ASN A 262 15.02 -0.26 22.08
C ASN A 262 16.17 0.65 21.62
N GLU A 263 15.87 1.91 21.27
CA GLU A 263 16.86 2.89 20.79
C GLU A 263 17.58 2.45 19.51
N ASP A 264 16.83 1.76 18.64
CA ASP A 264 17.31 1.25 17.36
C ASP A 264 16.75 2.09 16.20
N ASP A 265 17.66 2.78 15.51
CA ASP A 265 17.37 3.66 14.38
C ASP A 265 17.85 3.09 13.04
N SER A 266 18.44 1.90 13.00
CA SER A 266 19.18 1.44 11.80
C SER A 266 18.84 0.02 11.34
N THR A 267 18.15 -0.77 12.17
CA THR A 267 17.81 -2.15 11.76
C THR A 267 16.75 -2.17 10.67
N PHE A 268 15.62 -1.48 10.87
CA PHE A 268 14.54 -1.43 9.87
C PHE A 268 13.57 -0.24 10.03
N ASN A 269 13.89 0.76 10.86
CA ASN A 269 12.99 1.91 11.07
C ASN A 269 13.80 3.19 11.35
N THR A 270 14.45 3.68 10.30
CA THR A 270 15.34 4.83 10.35
C THR A 270 14.60 6.11 10.01
N TYR A 271 14.72 7.15 10.84
CA TYR A 271 14.20 8.47 10.47
C TYR A 271 15.10 9.18 9.45
N PRO A 272 14.55 10.01 8.54
CA PRO A 272 15.30 10.58 7.42
C PRO A 272 16.51 11.42 7.87
N ASP A 273 16.35 12.22 8.92
CA ASP A 273 17.40 13.07 9.49
C ASP A 273 18.55 12.29 10.14
N ARG A 274 18.35 10.99 10.40
CA ARG A 274 19.32 10.10 11.04
C ARG A 274 19.84 9.02 10.11
N TYR A 275 19.38 9.01 8.87
CA TYR A 275 19.79 8.03 7.88
C TYR A 275 21.28 8.10 7.60
N ILE A 276 21.93 6.94 7.67
CA ILE A 276 23.31 6.75 7.25
C ILE A 276 23.30 5.80 6.04
N PRO A 277 24.14 6.07 5.00
CA PRO A 277 24.22 5.19 3.85
C PRO A 277 24.47 3.73 4.23
N GLY A 278 23.54 2.85 3.84
CA GLY A 278 23.58 1.43 4.17
C GLY A 278 22.43 0.97 5.09
N ASP A 279 21.77 1.90 5.78
CA ASP A 279 20.58 1.59 6.59
C ASP A 279 19.47 0.96 5.73
N PHE A 280 18.71 0.05 6.35
CA PHE A 280 17.80 -0.82 5.61
C PHE A 280 16.54 -0.08 5.11
N VAL A 281 15.81 0.57 6.01
CA VAL A 281 14.52 1.19 5.74
C VAL A 281 14.48 2.58 6.35
N VAL A 282 14.09 3.56 5.54
CA VAL A 282 13.85 4.93 5.96
C VAL A 282 12.36 5.20 6.04
N HIS A 283 11.90 5.79 7.13
CA HIS A 283 10.49 5.97 7.43
C HIS A 283 10.18 7.46 7.69
N TRP A 284 9.44 8.09 6.78
CA TRP A 284 9.03 9.50 6.90
C TRP A 284 7.75 9.65 7.74
N ALA A 285 7.71 9.07 8.94
CA ALA A 285 6.52 9.08 9.80
C ALA A 285 6.10 10.52 10.16
N PRO A 286 5.02 11.08 9.61
CA PRO A 286 4.63 12.46 9.90
C PRO A 286 3.52 12.49 10.93
N ASP A 287 3.53 13.51 11.79
CA ASP A 287 2.42 13.70 12.73
C ASP A 287 1.21 14.44 12.13
N TYR A 288 1.40 15.30 11.10
CA TYR A 288 0.33 16.20 10.63
C TYR A 288 0.23 16.47 9.12
N LYS A 289 1.32 16.36 8.32
CA LYS A 289 1.29 16.63 6.87
C LYS A 289 1.63 15.37 6.08
N CYS A 290 0.95 15.14 4.96
CA CYS A 290 1.31 14.06 4.04
C CYS A 290 2.79 14.20 3.62
N PRO A 291 3.65 13.18 3.79
CA PRO A 291 5.09 13.30 3.58
C PRO A 291 5.48 12.97 2.14
N ALA A 292 4.51 12.84 1.22
CA ALA A 292 4.72 12.28 -0.11
C ALA A 292 5.84 12.99 -0.89
N GLU A 293 5.93 14.32 -0.83
CA GLU A 293 6.99 15.08 -1.49
C GLU A 293 8.39 14.69 -0.97
N ASN A 294 8.56 14.60 0.35
CA ASN A 294 9.82 14.24 0.98
C ASN A 294 10.18 12.77 0.71
N VAL A 295 9.19 11.87 0.70
CA VAL A 295 9.38 10.46 0.37
C VAL A 295 9.83 10.31 -1.09
N LEU A 296 9.21 11.02 -2.03
CA LEU A 296 9.57 10.97 -3.45
C LEU A 296 10.97 11.54 -3.71
N ASP A 297 11.31 12.65 -3.07
CA ASP A 297 12.67 13.20 -3.11
C ASP A 297 13.69 12.21 -2.53
N GLY A 298 13.38 11.60 -1.39
CA GLY A 298 14.18 10.56 -0.77
C GLY A 298 14.44 9.38 -1.69
N ILE A 299 13.40 8.84 -2.35
CA ILE A 299 13.53 7.77 -3.34
C ILE A 299 14.45 8.18 -4.49
N LYS A 300 14.34 9.41 -5.01
CA LYS A 300 15.22 9.90 -6.08
C LYS A 300 16.68 9.94 -5.64
N LYS A 301 16.95 10.43 -4.44
CA LYS A 301 18.31 10.50 -3.87
C LYS A 301 18.89 9.10 -3.61
N LEU A 302 18.09 8.19 -3.04
CA LEU A 302 18.47 6.79 -2.82
C LEU A 302 18.80 6.10 -4.15
N LYS A 303 17.97 6.26 -5.20
CA LYS A 303 18.26 5.71 -6.53
C LYS A 303 19.56 6.26 -7.13
N LYS A 304 19.86 7.55 -6.93
CA LYS A 304 21.14 8.14 -7.36
C LYS A 304 22.33 7.50 -6.62
N TYR A 305 22.18 7.30 -5.31
CA TYR A 305 23.20 6.64 -4.48
C TYR A 305 23.40 5.16 -4.83
N GLU A 306 22.33 4.45 -5.20
CA GLU A 306 22.43 3.07 -5.70
C GLU A 306 23.32 2.96 -6.94
N VAL A 307 23.24 3.94 -7.84
CA VAL A 307 24.03 3.99 -9.09
C VAL A 307 25.44 4.53 -8.86
N ASN A 308 25.59 5.53 -7.98
CA ASN A 308 26.87 6.15 -7.67
C ASN A 308 27.09 6.23 -6.15
N LYS A 309 27.95 5.36 -5.62
CA LYS A 309 28.26 5.30 -4.18
C LYS A 309 29.04 6.50 -3.65
N GLU A 310 29.60 7.33 -4.52
CA GLU A 310 30.23 8.62 -4.15
C GLU A 310 29.21 9.76 -4.02
N TYR A 311 27.94 9.54 -4.40
CA TYR A 311 26.90 10.57 -4.29
C TYR A 311 26.56 10.84 -2.83
N THR A 312 26.87 12.05 -2.36
CA THR A 312 26.52 12.50 -1.01
C THR A 312 25.15 13.18 -1.01
N PHE A 313 24.34 12.88 0.00
CA PHE A 313 23.02 13.48 0.17
C PHE A 313 22.57 13.41 1.63
N THR A 314 21.59 14.23 1.95
CA THR A 314 20.81 14.12 3.19
C THR A 314 19.36 13.87 2.83
N LEU A 315 18.67 13.15 3.72
CA LEU A 315 17.23 12.98 3.62
C LEU A 315 16.57 13.99 4.56
N THR A 316 15.65 14.76 3.99
CA THR A 316 14.94 15.80 4.73
C THR A 316 13.78 15.17 5.49
N TYR A 317 13.84 15.30 6.81
CA TYR A 317 12.69 15.15 7.68
C TYR A 317 12.07 16.54 7.85
N SER A 318 10.74 16.63 7.71
CA SER A 318 10.02 17.85 8.10
C SER A 318 9.26 17.54 9.39
N PRO A 319 9.93 17.53 10.56
CA PRO A 319 9.19 17.56 11.81
C PRO A 319 8.44 18.88 11.85
N VAL A 320 7.15 18.83 12.22
CA VAL A 320 6.44 20.05 12.60
C VAL A 320 7.16 20.59 13.84
N PRO A 321 7.45 21.90 13.93
CA PRO A 321 7.95 22.49 15.17
C PRO A 321 6.96 22.15 16.30
N THR A 322 7.49 21.59 17.40
CA THR A 322 6.75 21.30 18.63
C THR A 322 6.03 22.50 19.18
#